data_AF-A0A8R7VHG0-F1
#
_entry.id   AF-A0A8R7VHG0-F1
#
_cell.length_a   1.000
_cell.length_b   1.000
_cell.length_c   1.000
_cell.angle_alpha   90.00
_cell.angle_beta   90.00
_cell.angle_gamma   90.00
#
_symmetry.space_group_name_H-M   'P 1'
#
loop_
_entity.id
_entity.type
_entity.pdbx_description
1 polymer ?
#
loop_
_entity_poly.entity_id
_entity_poly.type
_entity_poly.pdbx_seq_one_letter_code
_entity_poly.pdbx_strand_id
1 'polypeptide(L)'
;ALADANGTTIWDSKNAGNKHFTISLLDTGNLLVADPSSGRAVWQSFDWPTDTPLSSQPLTKDTKLVAGYYSLYYNNDNMLQLLYDGPEIASIYWPDRG
;
A
#
# COMPACT_ATOMS: atom_id res chain seq x y z
N ALA A 1 -14.91 -10.84 14.83
CA ALA A 1 -13.93 -11.80 15.35
C ALA A 1 -13.38 -12.72 14.26
N LEU A 2 -12.05 -12.88 14.20
CA LEU A 2 -11.36 -14.04 13.63
C LEU A 2 -11.09 -15.01 14.78
N ALA A 3 -11.48 -16.27 14.63
CA ALA A 3 -11.28 -17.32 15.62
C ALA A 3 -10.35 -18.40 15.06
N ASP A 4 -9.59 -19.05 15.94
CA ASP A 4 -8.83 -20.24 15.61
C ASP A 4 -9.75 -21.45 15.38
N ALA A 5 -9.14 -22.60 15.04
CA ALA A 5 -9.88 -23.84 14.79
C ALA A 5 -10.59 -24.41 16.04
N ASN A 6 -10.20 -24.00 17.25
CA ASN A 6 -10.85 -24.42 18.49
C ASN A 6 -11.93 -23.42 18.96
N GLY A 7 -12.15 -22.34 18.20
CA GLY A 7 -13.15 -21.31 18.49
C GLY A 7 -12.64 -20.16 19.35
N THR A 8 -11.35 -20.14 19.71
CA THR A 8 -10.75 -19.01 20.44
C THR A 8 -10.59 -17.82 19.50
N THR A 9 -11.20 -16.69 19.85
CA THR A 9 -11.02 -15.43 19.12
C THR A 9 -9.57 -14.96 19.23
N ILE A 10 -8.85 -14.99 18.11
CA ILE A 10 -7.44 -14.55 18.02
C ILE A 10 -7.32 -13.09 17.59
N TRP A 11 -8.37 -12.52 17.01
CA TRP A 11 -8.44 -11.10 16.69
C TRP A 11 -9.90 -10.65 16.65
N ASP A 12 -10.19 -9.48 17.22
CA ASP A 12 -11.48 -8.82 17.06
C ASP A 12 -11.26 -7.36 16.70
N SER A 13 -12.09 -6.82 15.80
CA SER A 13 -11.94 -5.45 15.32
C SER A 13 -12.23 -4.41 16.41
N LYS A 14 -12.84 -4.81 17.55
CA LYS A 14 -13.14 -3.95 18.71
C LYS A 14 -13.79 -2.61 18.31
N ASN A 15 -14.65 -2.64 17.30
CA ASN A 15 -15.33 -1.42 16.84
C ASN A 15 -16.34 -0.98 17.91
N ALA A 16 -16.03 0.10 18.61
CA ALA A 16 -16.96 0.79 19.52
C ALA A 16 -18.02 1.53 18.68
N GLY A 17 -19.09 0.83 18.29
CA GLY A 17 -20.24 1.40 17.61
C GLY A 17 -20.68 0.57 16.40
N ASN A 18 -21.97 0.67 16.06
CA ASN A 18 -22.69 -0.06 14.99
C ASN A 18 -22.19 0.23 13.55
N LYS A 19 -20.92 0.60 13.37
CA LYS A 19 -20.29 0.76 12.06
C LYS A 19 -19.77 -0.60 11.62
N HIS A 20 -20.60 -1.30 10.85
CA HIS A 20 -20.18 -2.46 10.09
C HIS A 20 -19.26 -1.97 8.96
N PHE A 21 -18.12 -2.64 8.76
CA PHE A 21 -17.28 -2.44 7.58
C PHE A 21 -17.25 -3.73 6.77
N THR A 22 -17.15 -3.60 5.45
CA THR A 22 -16.91 -4.76 4.57
C THR A 22 -15.42 -4.85 4.31
N ILE A 23 -14.89 -6.07 4.37
CA ILE A 23 -13.51 -6.39 4.02
C ILE A 23 -13.56 -7.30 2.78
N SER A 24 -12.89 -6.88 1.71
CA SER A 24 -12.85 -7.63 0.45
C SER A 24 -11.43 -7.69 -0.09
N LEU A 25 -10.99 -8.88 -0.52
CA LEU A 25 -9.81 -9.03 -1.36
C LEU A 25 -10.26 -8.97 -2.82
N LEU A 26 -9.84 -7.94 -3.54
CA LEU A 26 -10.19 -7.75 -4.95
C LEU A 26 -9.31 -8.64 -5.83
N ASP A 27 -9.76 -8.91 -7.06
CA ASP A 27 -8.98 -9.68 -8.06
C ASP A 27 -7.63 -9.01 -8.41
N THR A 28 -7.50 -7.71 -8.14
CA THR A 28 -6.23 -6.97 -8.28
C THR A 28 -5.21 -7.33 -7.19
N GLY A 29 -5.62 -8.03 -6.12
CA GLY A 29 -4.84 -8.28 -4.92
C GLY A 29 -4.95 -7.18 -3.85
N ASN A 30 -5.75 -6.13 -4.08
CA ASN A 30 -5.98 -5.09 -3.08
C ASN A 30 -6.91 -5.59 -1.97
N LEU A 31 -6.47 -5.48 -0.72
CA LEU A 31 -7.34 -5.70 0.45
C LEU A 31 -8.02 -4.38 0.79
N LEU A 32 -9.33 -4.30 0.56
CA LEU A 32 -10.14 -3.11 0.72
C LEU A 32 -11.03 -3.22 1.97
N VAL A 33 -11.01 -2.18 2.81
CA VAL A 33 -11.99 -1.98 3.88
C VAL A 33 -12.88 -0.81 3.49
N ALA A 34 -14.18 -1.06 3.39
CA ALA A 34 -15.15 -0.07 2.92
C ALA A 34 -16.33 0.10 3.87
N ASP A 35 -16.86 1.31 3.90
CA ASP A 35 -18.16 1.62 4.50
C ASP A 35 -19.27 0.97 3.64
N PRO A 36 -20.10 0.07 4.19
CA PRO A 36 -21.07 -0.69 3.43
C PRO A 36 -22.26 0.16 2.95
N SER A 37 -22.53 1.30 3.57
CA SER A 37 -23.65 2.18 3.20
C SER A 37 -23.31 3.07 2.01
N SER A 38 -22.06 3.54 1.94
CA SER A 38 -21.59 4.44 0.88
C SER A 38 -20.71 3.77 -0.16
N GLY A 39 -20.21 2.56 0.11
CA GLY A 39 -19.18 1.89 -0.68
C GLY A 39 -17.82 2.58 -0.60
N ARG A 40 -17.67 3.62 0.24
CA ARG A 40 -16.43 4.41 0.30
C ARG A 40 -15.33 3.60 0.96
N ALA A 41 -14.19 3.51 0.28
CA ALA A 41 -12.95 3.03 0.88
C ALA A 41 -12.59 3.87 2.12
N VAL A 42 -12.46 3.21 3.28
CA VAL A 42 -11.94 3.85 4.50
C VAL A 42 -10.49 3.47 4.78
N TRP A 43 -10.03 2.37 4.17
CA TRP A 43 -8.65 1.92 4.15
C TRP A 43 -8.45 0.93 2.98
N GLN A 44 -7.25 0.88 2.40
CA GLN A 44 -6.86 -0.14 1.43
C GLN A 44 -5.37 -0.46 1.54
N SER A 45 -4.98 -1.70 1.23
CA SER A 45 -3.59 -2.12 1.31
C SER A 45 -2.70 -1.44 0.27
N PHE A 46 -3.25 -1.07 -0.90
CA PHE A 46 -2.48 -0.43 -1.97
C PHE A 46 -1.97 0.98 -1.64
N ASP A 47 -2.54 1.65 -0.64
CA ASP A 47 -2.03 2.93 -0.13
C ASP A 47 -0.73 2.75 0.68
N TRP A 48 -0.39 1.50 1.03
CA TRP A 48 0.79 1.12 1.81
C TRP A 48 1.61 0.09 1.02
N PRO A 49 2.39 0.53 0.02
CA PRO A 49 3.17 -0.38 -0.81
C PRO A 49 4.12 -1.24 0.05
N THR A 50 4.16 -2.53 -0.28
CA THR A 50 5.14 -3.49 0.27
C THR A 50 6.35 -3.60 -0.64
N ASP A 51 7.36 -4.37 -0.23
CA ASP A 51 8.61 -4.59 -0.98
C ASP A 51 8.41 -5.22 -2.38
N THR A 52 7.22 -5.73 -2.71
CA THR A 52 6.89 -6.27 -4.03
C THR A 52 5.61 -5.62 -4.56
N PRO A 53 5.71 -4.61 -5.45
CA PRO A 53 4.53 -4.00 -6.05
C PRO A 53 3.75 -5.02 -6.86
N LEU A 54 2.45 -5.11 -6.60
CA LEU A 54 1.55 -5.89 -7.44
C LEU A 54 1.32 -5.15 -8.77
N SER A 55 1.21 -5.88 -9.88
CA SER A 55 1.09 -5.29 -11.23
C SER A 55 -0.08 -4.32 -11.38
N SER A 56 -1.12 -4.48 -10.56
CA SER A 56 -2.33 -3.65 -10.56
C SER A 56 -2.28 -2.49 -9.54
N GLN A 57 -1.20 -2.38 -8.76
CA GLN A 57 -1.06 -1.33 -7.75
C GLN A 57 -0.63 -0.01 -8.42
N PRO A 58 -1.43 1.06 -8.31
CA PRO A 58 -1.06 2.35 -8.87
C PRO A 58 0.14 2.94 -8.14
N LEU A 59 1.14 3.41 -8.89
CA LEU A 59 2.16 4.31 -8.37
C LEU A 59 1.64 5.74 -8.50
N THR A 60 1.34 6.39 -7.37
CA THR A 60 0.83 7.77 -7.33
C THR A 60 1.91 8.73 -6.85
N LYS A 61 1.65 10.05 -6.92
CA LYS A 61 2.55 11.08 -6.36
C LYS A 61 2.78 10.94 -4.85
N ASP A 62 1.85 10.29 -4.15
CA ASP A 62 1.90 10.09 -2.70
C ASP A 62 2.47 8.71 -2.34
N THR A 63 2.88 7.94 -3.35
CA THR A 63 3.38 6.56 -3.21
C THR A 63 4.86 6.50 -3.61
N LYS A 64 5.65 5.78 -2.81
CA LYS A 64 7.06 5.50 -3.07
C LYS A 64 7.29 4.00 -2.96
N LEU A 65 7.85 3.38 -4.01
CA LEU A 65 8.27 1.99 -3.96
C LEU A 65 9.72 1.93 -3.50
N VAL A 66 9.99 1.15 -2.46
CA VAL A 66 11.32 0.99 -1.88
C VAL A 66 11.72 -0.47 -2.00
N ALA A 67 12.94 -0.71 -2.51
CA ALA A 67 13.52 -2.04 -2.63
C ALA A 67 15.02 -1.95 -2.28
N GLY A 68 15.37 -2.23 -1.03
CA GLY A 68 16.73 -2.00 -0.53
C GLY A 68 17.11 -0.52 -0.63
N TYR A 69 18.24 -0.23 -1.29
CA TYR A 69 18.71 1.14 -1.53
C TYR A 69 18.01 1.84 -2.70
N TYR A 70 17.07 1.18 -3.37
CA TYR A 70 16.38 1.75 -4.53
C TYR A 70 15.01 2.29 -4.16
N SER A 71 14.66 3.40 -4.77
CA SER A 71 13.38 4.09 -4.56
C SER A 71 12.80 4.58 -5.89
N LEU A 72 11.62 4.09 -6.29
CA LEU A 72 10.89 4.56 -7.47
C LEU A 72 9.72 5.45 -7.03
N TYR A 73 9.72 6.72 -7.44
CA TYR A 73 8.73 7.71 -7.00
C TYR A 73 8.59 8.86 -8.00
N TYR A 74 7.52 9.65 -7.88
CA TYR A 74 7.38 10.92 -8.58
C TYR A 74 8.03 12.05 -7.78
N ASN A 75 8.89 12.84 -8.42
CA ASN A 75 9.48 14.02 -7.80
C ASN A 75 8.51 15.23 -7.83
N ASN A 76 8.95 16.36 -7.27
CA ASN A 76 8.13 17.59 -7.20
C ASN A 76 7.77 18.17 -8.58
N ASP A 77 8.51 17.80 -9.63
CA ASP A 77 8.25 18.19 -11.02
C ASP A 77 7.33 17.20 -11.75
N ASN A 78 6.72 16.25 -11.03
CA ASN A 78 5.91 15.15 -11.56
C ASN A 78 6.68 14.21 -12.52
N MET A 79 8.01 14.14 -12.42
CA MET A 79 8.82 13.16 -13.14
C MET A 79 8.97 11.89 -12.32
N LEU A 80 8.73 10.74 -12.96
CA LEU A 80 9.06 9.44 -12.39
C LEU A 80 10.57 9.26 -12.34
N GLN A 81 11.12 8.94 -11.17
CA GLN A 81 12.55 8.79 -10.93
C GLN A 81 12.87 7.55 -10.12
N LEU A 82 13.98 6.88 -10.48
CA LEU A 82 14.60 5.84 -9.68
C LEU A 82 15.82 6.44 -8.98
N LEU A 83 15.76 6.56 -7.66
CA LEU A 83 16.85 6.99 -6.80
C LEU A 83 17.57 5.76 -6.24
N TYR A 84 18.89 5.76 -6.31
CA TYR A 84 19.74 4.93 -5.46
C TYR A 84 20.20 5.77 -4.26
N ASP A 85 19.94 5.30 -3.05
CA ASP A 85 20.30 5.95 -1.79
C ASP A 85 21.06 4.94 -0.91
N GLY A 86 22.34 4.76 -1.22
CA GLY A 86 23.23 3.79 -0.59
C GLY A 86 24.11 4.40 0.51
N PRO A 87 24.91 3.58 1.21
CA PRO A 87 25.73 4.05 2.34
C PRO A 87 26.80 5.09 1.97
N GLU A 88 27.29 5.04 0.74
CA GLU A 88 28.40 5.89 0.28
C GLU A 88 27.95 7.04 -0.63
N ILE A 89 26.92 6.80 -1.45
CA ILE A 89 26.43 7.76 -2.43
C ILE A 89 24.91 7.69 -2.52
N ALA A 90 24.31 8.84 -2.82
CA ALA A 90 22.94 8.95 -3.29
C ALA A 90 22.93 9.59 -4.67
N SER A 91 22.23 8.99 -5.63
CA SER A 91 22.15 9.51 -7.00
C SER A 91 20.87 9.08 -7.71
N ILE A 92 20.39 9.95 -8.61
CA ILE A 92 19.31 9.58 -9.52
C ILE A 92 19.87 8.59 -10.53
N TYR A 93 19.41 7.35 -10.45
CA TYR A 93 19.82 6.26 -11.33
C TYR A 93 19.07 6.31 -12.68
N TRP A 94 17.79 6.73 -12.65
CA TRP A 94 16.97 6.88 -13.85
C TRP A 94 15.93 8.01 -13.69
N PRO A 95 15.57 8.76 -14.74
CA PRO A 95 16.07 8.66 -16.11
C PRO A 95 17.52 9.14 -16.24
N ASP A 96 18.24 8.55 -17.19
CA ASP A 96 19.60 8.97 -17.51
C ASP A 96 19.57 10.44 -17.99
N ARG A 97 20.46 11.24 -17.40
CA ARG A 97 20.65 12.65 -17.71
C ARG A 97 22.04 12.75 -18.33
N GLY A 98 22.15 12.31 -19.58
CA GLY A 98 23.42 12.24 -20.32
C GLY A 98 24.24 13.52 -20.32
#